data_AF-A0A1S8WND5-F1
#
_entry.id   AF-A0A1S8WND5-F1
#
_cell.length_a   1.000
_cell.length_b   1.000
_cell.length_c   1.000
_cell.angle_alpha   90.00
_cell.angle_beta   90.00
_cell.angle_gamma   90.00
#
_symmetry.space_group_name_H-M   'P 1'
#
loop_
_entity.id
_entity.type
_entity.pdbx_description
1 polymer ?
#
loop_
_entity_poly.entity_id
_entity_poly.type
_entity_poly.pdbx_seq_one_letter_code
_entity_poly.pdbx_strand_id
1 'polypeptide(L)'
;MAKCGSGYQMTLSWIPAECGTVPPNALDAGGKVYVCRAEHDGEILPGKLMESTHSAYVSANGKEYEKLVYDALCQTGVSCNH
;
A
#
# COMPACT_ATOMS: atom_id res chain seq x y z
N MET A 1 -7.09 11.74 -17.47
CA MET A 1 -5.80 11.04 -17.30
C MET A 1 -4.74 11.94 -17.92
N ALA A 2 -3.86 12.53 -17.11
CA ALA A 2 -2.85 13.48 -17.59
C ALA A 2 -1.57 12.70 -17.92
N LYS A 3 -1.00 12.93 -19.11
CA LYS A 3 0.34 12.42 -19.44
C LYS A 3 1.36 13.31 -18.75
N CYS A 4 2.04 12.78 -17.73
CA CYS A 4 3.25 13.39 -17.18
C CYS A 4 4.45 12.59 -17.70
N GLY A 5 5.15 13.12 -18.71
CA GLY A 5 6.27 12.44 -19.37
C GLY A 5 5.90 11.16 -20.12
N SER A 6 6.86 10.24 -20.29
CA SER A 6 6.70 8.91 -20.90
C SER A 6 6.03 7.87 -19.98
N GLY A 7 5.53 8.28 -18.81
CA GLY A 7 4.92 7.39 -17.81
C GLY A 7 3.40 7.27 -17.96
N TYR A 8 2.84 6.19 -17.40
CA TYR A 8 1.39 6.00 -17.26
C TYR A 8 0.92 6.54 -15.91
N GLN A 9 -0.16 7.33 -15.91
CA GLN A 9 -0.86 7.71 -14.68
C GLN A 9 -1.87 6.62 -14.32
N MET A 10 -1.80 6.10 -13.10
CA MET A 10 -2.67 5.03 -12.60
C MET A 10 -3.74 5.57 -11.65
N THR A 11 -4.92 4.96 -11.66
CA THR A 11 -5.96 5.18 -10.64
C THR A 11 -5.74 4.20 -9.50
N LEU A 12 -5.50 4.73 -8.31
CA LEU A 12 -5.22 3.96 -7.09
C LEU A 12 -6.23 4.31 -5.99
N SER A 13 -6.52 3.34 -5.13
CA SER A 13 -7.33 3.52 -3.93
C SER A 13 -6.65 2.89 -2.72
N TRP A 14 -6.89 3.47 -1.55
CA TRP A 14 -6.54 2.87 -0.27
C TRP A 14 -7.62 1.88 0.13
N ILE A 15 -7.26 0.60 0.24
CA ILE A 15 -8.17 -0.49 0.56
C ILE A 15 -7.88 -0.97 1.99
N PRO A 16 -8.86 -0.94 2.91
CA PRO A 16 -8.69 -1.45 4.26
C PRO A 16 -8.31 -2.92 4.24
N ALA A 17 -7.33 -3.28 5.06
CA ALA A 17 -6.84 -4.64 5.24
C ALA A 17 -6.33 -4.83 6.66
N GLU A 18 -6.21 -6.09 7.06
CA GLU A 18 -5.75 -6.45 8.40
C GLU A 18 -5.01 -7.79 8.42
N CYS A 19 -4.28 -8.02 9.51
CA CYS A 19 -3.68 -9.33 9.84
C CYS A 19 -2.83 -9.92 8.69
N GLY A 20 -2.02 -9.09 8.04
CA GLY A 20 -1.13 -9.53 6.97
C GLY A 20 -1.80 -9.85 5.62
N THR A 21 -3.10 -9.61 5.50
CA THR A 21 -3.84 -9.81 4.25
C THR A 21 -3.34 -8.85 3.16
N VAL A 22 -2.89 -9.41 2.04
CA VAL A 22 -2.59 -8.66 0.83
C VAL A 22 -3.86 -8.61 -0.03
N PRO A 23 -4.53 -7.45 -0.20
CA PRO A 23 -5.70 -7.35 -1.05
C PRO A 23 -5.34 -7.51 -2.53
N PRO A 24 -6.29 -7.94 -3.39
CA PRO A 24 -6.08 -8.02 -4.83
C PRO A 24 -5.60 -6.69 -5.42
N ASN A 25 -4.71 -6.77 -6.40
CA ASN A 25 -4.13 -5.61 -7.09
C ASN A 25 -3.38 -4.62 -6.17
N ALA A 26 -2.92 -5.06 -4.99
CA ALA A 26 -1.98 -4.30 -4.19
C ALA A 26 -0.71 -3.97 -5.00
N LEU A 27 -0.24 -2.74 -4.86
CA LEU A 27 0.93 -2.26 -5.59
C LEU A 27 2.20 -2.87 -4.99
N ASP A 28 2.77 -3.89 -5.65
CA ASP A 28 4.07 -4.46 -5.28
C ASP A 28 5.19 -3.47 -5.66
N ALA A 29 5.91 -2.98 -4.66
CA ALA A 29 7.10 -2.15 -4.83
C ALA A 29 8.35 -2.99 -5.20
N GLY A 30 8.20 -4.31 -5.26
CA GLY A 30 9.23 -5.29 -5.60
C GLY A 30 9.50 -6.23 -4.44
N GLY A 31 9.69 -7.52 -4.76
CA GLY A 31 10.05 -8.53 -3.76
C GLY A 31 8.91 -8.86 -2.79
N LYS A 32 7.65 -8.72 -3.22
CA LYS A 32 6.45 -8.97 -2.38
C LYS A 32 6.38 -8.01 -1.19
N VAL A 33 6.76 -6.77 -1.44
CA VAL A 33 6.68 -5.66 -0.48
C VAL A 33 5.69 -4.64 -1.05
N TYR A 34 4.53 -4.53 -0.43
CA TYR A 34 3.43 -3.70 -0.92
C TYR A 34 3.39 -2.36 -0.20
N VAL A 35 2.90 -1.33 -0.89
CA VAL A 35 2.70 0.00 -0.30
C VAL A 35 1.47 -0.01 0.60
N CYS A 36 1.62 0.42 1.84
CA CYS A 36 0.50 0.59 2.77
C CYS A 36 0.60 1.91 3.55
N ARG A 37 -0.41 2.21 4.35
CA ARG A 37 -0.39 3.25 5.37
C ARG A 37 -1.16 2.76 6.60
N ALA A 38 -0.84 3.28 7.78
CA ALA A 38 -1.53 2.91 9.00
C ALA A 38 -1.49 4.05 10.02
N GLU A 39 -2.42 4.00 10.98
CA GLU A 39 -2.45 4.95 12.07
C GLU A 39 -1.33 4.68 13.08
N HIS A 40 -0.65 5.74 13.49
CA HIS A 40 0.32 5.72 14.56
C HIS A 40 0.27 7.07 15.28
N ASP A 41 -0.05 7.03 16.56
CA ASP A 41 -0.07 8.19 17.46
C ASP A 41 -0.95 9.34 16.92
N GLY A 42 -2.09 8.99 16.31
CA GLY A 42 -3.06 9.94 15.75
C GLY A 42 -2.75 10.44 14.34
N GLU A 43 -1.66 9.99 13.72
CA GLU A 43 -1.31 10.32 12.34
C GLU A 43 -1.37 9.09 11.43
N ILE A 44 -1.71 9.30 10.15
CA ILE A 44 -1.67 8.23 9.14
C ILE A 44 -0.31 8.27 8.46
N LEU A 45 0.53 7.28 8.74
CA LEU A 45 1.89 7.19 8.22
C LEU A 45 1.99 6.20 7.06
N PRO A 46 2.77 6.49 6.01
CA PRO A 46 3.09 5.51 4.98
C PRO A 46 3.97 4.39 5.54
N GLY A 47 3.88 3.22 4.90
CA GLY A 47 4.54 2.02 5.35
C GLY A 47 4.68 0.95 4.28
N LYS A 48 5.14 -0.23 4.71
CA LYS A 48 5.32 -1.42 3.88
C LYS A 48 4.52 -2.59 4.45
N LEU A 49 3.85 -3.35 3.60
CA LEU A 49 3.27 -4.65 3.91
C LEU A 49 4.16 -5.73 3.31
N MET A 50 4.64 -6.66 4.12
CA MET A 50 5.50 -7.75 3.64
C MET A 50 4.74 -9.07 3.67
N GLU A 51 4.68 -9.75 2.52
CA GLU A 51 4.04 -11.06 2.42
C GLU A 51 4.80 -12.13 3.23
N SER A 52 6.14 -12.01 3.28
CA SER A 52 7.00 -12.99 3.95
C SER A 52 6.79 -13.06 5.47
N THR A 53 6.42 -11.94 6.10
CA THR A 53 6.15 -11.87 7.54
C THR A 53 4.67 -11.76 7.87
N HIS A 54 3.80 -11.59 6.85
CA HIS A 54 2.38 -11.32 7.04
C HIS A 54 2.11 -10.12 7.96
N SER A 55 2.88 -9.04 7.80
CA SER A 55 2.80 -7.88 8.67
C SER A 55 2.99 -6.57 7.91
N ALA A 56 2.26 -5.53 8.31
CA ALA A 56 2.50 -4.16 7.87
C ALA A 56 3.36 -3.41 8.89
N TYR A 57 4.18 -2.47 8.41
CA TYR A 57 5.07 -1.66 9.23
C TYR A 57 5.01 -0.21 8.80
N VAL A 58 4.98 0.70 9.77
CA VAL A 58 5.21 2.14 9.56
C VAL A 58 6.46 2.59 10.30
N SER A 59 7.13 3.60 9.77
CA SER A 59 8.35 4.15 10.38
C SER A 59 8.04 5.45 11.13
N ALA A 60 8.44 5.53 12.39
CA ALA A 60 8.34 6.74 13.20
C ALA A 60 9.52 6.85 14.16
N ASN A 61 10.04 8.06 14.37
CA ASN A 61 11.12 8.32 15.33
C ASN A 61 12.35 7.39 15.19
N GLY A 62 12.70 7.03 13.94
CA GLY A 62 13.84 6.14 13.64
C GLY A 62 13.61 4.66 13.94
N LYS A 63 12.36 4.23 14.19
CA LYS A 63 11.99 2.83 14.45
C LYS A 63 10.84 2.39 13.53
N GLU A 64 10.75 1.09 13.28
CA GLU A 64 9.62 0.47 12.61
C GLU A 64 8.64 -0.10 13.63
N TYR A 65 7.35 0.09 13.37
CA TYR A 65 6.25 -0.38 14.22
C TYR A 65 5.33 -1.27 13.40
N GLU A 66 5.10 -2.48 13.88
CA GLU A 66 4.14 -3.39 13.30
C GLU A 66 2.70 -2.85 13.45
N LYS A 67 1.89 -3.08 12.42
CA LYS A 67 0.51 -2.62 12.31
C LYS A 67 -0.36 -3.77 11.83
N LEU A 68 -1.32 -4.14 12.67
CA LEU A 68 -2.31 -5.17 12.34
C LEU A 68 -3.45 -4.63 11.47
N VAL A 69 -3.76 -3.34 11.56
CA VAL A 69 -4.79 -2.66 10.76
C VAL A 69 -4.11 -1.59 9.92
N TYR A 70 -4.38 -1.58 8.62
CA TYR A 70 -3.75 -0.69 7.66
C TYR A 70 -4.62 -0.54 6.40
N ASP A 71 -4.32 0.45 5.57
CA ASP A 71 -4.82 0.47 4.20
C ASP A 71 -3.67 0.10 3.25
N ALA A 72 -3.91 -0.85 2.34
CA ALA A 72 -2.99 -1.13 1.25
C ALA A 72 -3.33 -0.25 0.03
N LEU A 73 -2.32 0.20 -0.70
CA LEU A 73 -2.52 0.95 -1.94
C LEU A 73 -2.74 -0.02 -3.09
N CYS A 74 -3.93 0.00 -3.68
CA CYS A 74 -4.32 -0.93 -4.75
C CYS A 74 -4.60 -0.18 -6.05
N GLN A 75 -4.32 -0.85 -7.17
CA GLN A 75 -4.80 -0.41 -8.48
C GLN A 75 -6.30 -0.70 -8.62
N THR A 76 -7.09 0.35 -8.79
CA THR A 76 -8.56 0.29 -8.87
C THR A 76 -9.14 0.90 -10.15
N GLY A 77 -8.27 1.38 -11.04
CA GLY A 77 -8.70 1.87 -12.35
C GLY A 77 -9.37 0.77 -13.18
N VAL A 78 -10.52 1.10 -13.78
CA VAL A 78 -11.18 0.23 -14.76
C VAL A 78 -10.30 0.15 -16.00
N SER A 79 -9.81 -1.04 -16.33
CA SER A 79 -9.27 -1.32 -17.66
C SER A 79 -10.45 -1.47 -18.62
N CYS A 80 -10.71 -0.45 -19.43
CA CYS A 80 -11.59 -0.61 -20.59
C CYS A 80 -10.86 -1.54 -21.57
N ASN A 81 -11.23 -2.82 -21.63
CA ASN A 81 -10.74 -3.71 -22.68
C ASN A 81 -11.26 -3.19 -24.02
N HIS A 82 -10.36 -2.71 -24.87
CA HIS A 82 -10.62 -2.38 -26.26
C HIS A 82 -10.58 -3.63 -27.13
#